data_AF-A0AAU9KJ15-F1
#
_entry.id   AF-A0AAU9KJ15-F1
#
_cell.length_a   1.000
_cell.length_b   1.000
_cell.length_c   1.000
_cell.angle_alpha   90.00
_cell.angle_beta   90.00
_cell.angle_gamma   90.00
#
_symmetry.space_group_name_H-M   'P 1'
#
loop_
_entity.id
_entity.type
_entity.pdbx_description
1 polymer ?
#
loop_
_entity_poly.entity_id
_entity_poly.type
_entity_poly.pdbx_seq_one_letter_code
_entity_poly.pdbx_strand_id
1 'polypeptide(L)'
;MEQDLVLYKCSDLYDPVIQMVRCWVAFCHIQGYKECESEYYWNAVGNLPVLRYERSVFAKEHILEFLKIAYDINFNLTEEERRESTLLEEICVSKIHPGTIFAMWIDESTSKGFYEKSKSKIWKFLMKPFAKLGFWVEKRNIKDYLKYQHGFTSKTNAFSHIHQAHQLLSEKLGNQAFFFQTMDRANFPRSADITIYAYLLEEIIYLHSHPHVTDSLNSFPNLLNFMKRMKNLLSINNPKKEIPEYSLVYGYFLHPPSNEDQEYYPPAIAIKPYQENNWEQIKYKLQGQTPTLKASVEDATRRRIYVTSVSAILFLFIYLRFNKH
;
A
#
# COMPACT_ATOMS: atom_id res chain seq x y z
N MET A 1 20.45 -21.73 -7.46
CA MET A 1 19.05 -21.80 -6.98
C MET A 1 18.40 -20.51 -7.42
N GLU A 2 17.26 -20.57 -8.12
CA GLU A 2 16.51 -19.35 -8.46
C GLU A 2 15.98 -18.72 -7.17
N GLN A 3 16.28 -17.44 -6.95
CA GLN A 3 15.76 -16.70 -5.80
C GLN A 3 14.28 -16.41 -6.05
N ASP A 4 13.40 -17.19 -5.43
CA ASP A 4 11.95 -17.01 -5.55
C ASP A 4 11.48 -15.89 -4.59
N LEU A 5 11.08 -14.75 -5.17
CA LEU A 5 10.39 -13.67 -4.47
C LEU A 5 8.88 -13.80 -4.70
N VAL A 6 8.11 -14.11 -3.65
CA VAL A 6 6.66 -14.38 -3.77
C VAL A 6 5.88 -13.40 -2.90
N LEU A 7 5.03 -12.57 -3.52
CA LEU A 7 4.12 -11.67 -2.82
C LEU A 7 2.72 -12.28 -2.72
N TYR A 8 2.27 -12.53 -1.51
CA TYR A 8 0.89 -12.91 -1.22
C TYR A 8 0.04 -11.65 -1.04
N LYS A 9 -1.03 -11.51 -1.84
CA LYS A 9 -1.90 -10.33 -1.84
C LYS A 9 -3.38 -10.66 -1.79
N CYS A 10 -4.19 -9.72 -1.31
CA CYS A 10 -5.63 -9.74 -1.52
C CYS A 10 -5.93 -9.39 -2.99
N SER A 11 -6.84 -10.11 -3.66
CA SER A 11 -7.16 -9.87 -5.08
C SER A 11 -7.92 -8.56 -5.31
N ASP A 12 -8.78 -8.18 -4.36
CA ASP A 12 -9.83 -7.19 -4.59
C ASP A 12 -9.57 -5.84 -3.89
N LEU A 13 -8.41 -5.69 -3.23
CA LEU A 13 -8.05 -4.47 -2.50
C LEU A 13 -6.73 -3.90 -3.02
N TYR A 14 -6.74 -2.61 -3.37
CA TYR A 14 -5.51 -1.87 -3.59
C TYR A 14 -4.79 -1.67 -2.26
N ASP A 15 -3.48 -1.89 -2.25
CA ASP A 15 -2.64 -1.66 -1.09
C ASP A 15 -1.38 -0.93 -1.55
N PRO A 16 -1.02 0.21 -0.94
CA PRO A 16 0.19 0.95 -1.29
C PRO A 16 1.44 0.07 -1.22
N VAL A 17 1.54 -0.85 -0.26
CA VAL A 17 2.70 -1.72 -0.10
C VAL A 17 2.83 -2.70 -1.28
N ILE A 18 1.70 -3.26 -1.76
CA ILE A 18 1.70 -4.10 -2.97
C ILE A 18 2.22 -3.30 -4.16
N GLN A 19 1.74 -2.06 -4.32
CA GLN A 19 2.16 -1.21 -5.43
C GLN A 19 3.65 -0.86 -5.33
N MET A 20 4.15 -0.55 -4.14
CA MET A 20 5.57 -0.30 -3.93
C MET A 20 6.39 -1.54 -4.29
N VAL A 21 6.01 -2.76 -3.85
CA VAL A 21 6.70 -4.00 -4.25
C VAL A 21 6.75 -4.14 -5.77
N ARG A 22 5.63 -3.90 -6.46
CA ARG A 22 5.58 -3.96 -7.94
C ARG A 22 6.55 -2.97 -8.58
N CYS A 23 6.62 -1.75 -8.06
CA CYS A 23 7.56 -0.74 -8.53
C CYS A 23 9.01 -1.18 -8.30
N TRP A 24 9.34 -1.68 -7.10
CA TRP A 24 10.67 -2.20 -6.79
C TRP A 24 11.08 -3.34 -7.72
N VAL A 25 10.18 -4.31 -7.93
CA VAL A 25 10.42 -5.43 -8.85
C VAL A 25 10.66 -4.94 -10.28
N ALA A 26 9.85 -4.00 -10.76
CA ALA A 26 9.96 -3.45 -12.11
C ALA A 26 11.28 -2.68 -12.30
N PHE A 27 11.60 -1.77 -11.39
CA PHE A 27 12.77 -0.90 -11.49
C PHE A 27 14.07 -1.64 -11.16
N CYS A 28 14.02 -2.66 -10.31
CA CYS A 28 15.17 -3.48 -9.97
C CYS A 28 15.37 -4.70 -10.88
N HIS A 29 14.47 -4.90 -11.85
CA HIS A 29 14.46 -6.07 -12.74
C HIS A 29 14.57 -7.40 -11.96
N ILE A 30 13.84 -7.52 -10.85
CA ILE A 30 13.92 -8.70 -9.97
C ILE A 30 13.33 -9.91 -10.69
N GLN A 31 14.19 -10.88 -11.01
CA GLN A 31 13.79 -12.13 -11.64
C GLN A 31 13.10 -13.06 -10.63
N GLY A 32 12.24 -13.96 -11.13
CA GLY A 32 11.55 -14.95 -10.28
C GLY A 32 10.40 -14.38 -9.43
N TYR A 33 10.04 -13.10 -9.59
CA TYR A 33 8.92 -12.50 -8.85
C TYR A 33 7.56 -13.11 -9.25
N LYS A 34 6.83 -13.61 -8.25
CA LYS A 34 5.49 -14.19 -8.39
C LYS A 34 4.50 -13.48 -7.47
N GLU A 35 3.30 -13.22 -7.97
CA GLU A 35 2.18 -12.76 -7.13
C GLU A 35 1.23 -13.93 -6.92
N CYS A 36 0.85 -14.17 -5.67
CA CYS A 36 -0.12 -15.17 -5.29
C CYS A 36 -1.33 -14.48 -4.69
N GLU A 37 -2.51 -14.72 -5.25
CA GLU A 37 -3.76 -14.17 -4.74
C GLU A 37 -4.28 -15.01 -3.59
N SER A 38 -4.83 -14.33 -2.58
CA SER A 38 -5.55 -14.94 -1.48
C SER A 38 -6.94 -14.32 -1.38
N GLU A 39 -7.93 -15.16 -1.08
CA GLU A 39 -9.29 -14.73 -0.74
C GLU A 39 -9.37 -14.16 0.68
N TYR A 40 -8.33 -14.36 1.50
CA TYR A 40 -8.25 -13.90 2.88
C TYR A 40 -7.35 -12.66 2.98
N TYR A 41 -7.66 -11.78 3.93
CA TYR A 41 -6.87 -10.56 4.19
C TYR A 41 -5.76 -10.77 5.24
N TRP A 42 -5.65 -11.98 5.80
CA TRP A 42 -4.70 -12.29 6.87
C TRP A 42 -4.16 -13.71 6.72
N ASN A 43 -3.00 -13.95 7.31
CA ASN A 43 -2.37 -15.26 7.43
C ASN A 43 -1.77 -15.43 8.84
N ALA A 44 -0.99 -16.49 9.06
CA ALA A 44 -0.37 -16.75 10.36
C ALA A 44 0.66 -15.68 10.80
N VAL A 45 1.17 -14.88 9.86
CA VAL A 45 2.20 -13.85 10.09
C VAL A 45 1.56 -12.47 10.31
N GLY A 46 0.39 -12.21 9.74
CA GLY A 46 -0.33 -10.95 9.93
C GLY A 46 -1.30 -10.65 8.81
N ASN A 47 -1.59 -9.36 8.60
CA ASN A 47 -2.40 -8.90 7.48
C ASN A 47 -1.61 -9.00 6.16
N LEU A 48 -2.30 -9.24 5.05
CA LEU A 48 -1.72 -9.13 3.72
C LEU A 48 -1.50 -7.64 3.33
N PRO A 49 -0.53 -7.34 2.45
CA PRO A 49 0.38 -8.28 1.79
C PRO A 49 1.44 -8.90 2.70
N VAL A 50 1.92 -10.08 2.31
CA VAL A 50 3.07 -10.74 2.94
C VAL A 50 4.05 -11.16 1.85
N LEU A 51 5.33 -10.88 2.07
CA LEU A 51 6.39 -11.18 1.10
C LEU A 51 7.19 -12.38 1.59
N ARG A 52 7.37 -13.38 0.75
CA ARG A 52 8.28 -14.49 0.99
C ARG A 52 9.50 -14.33 0.10
N TYR A 53 10.68 -14.40 0.70
CA TYR A 53 11.95 -14.46 0.00
C TYR A 53 12.72 -15.66 0.53
N GLU A 54 12.94 -16.65 -0.34
CA GLU A 54 13.54 -17.94 0.03
C GLU A 54 12.79 -18.60 1.21
N ARG A 55 13.45 -18.75 2.38
CA ARG A 55 12.91 -19.34 3.60
C ARG A 55 12.35 -18.31 4.59
N SER A 56 12.43 -17.02 4.26
CA SER A 56 12.02 -15.91 5.11
C SER A 56 10.66 -15.37 4.68
N VAL A 57 9.84 -14.97 5.66
CA VAL A 57 8.53 -14.37 5.44
C VAL A 57 8.49 -13.03 6.16
N PHE A 58 8.12 -11.98 5.44
CA PHE A 58 8.05 -10.60 5.90
C PHE A 58 6.60 -10.15 5.99
N ALA A 59 6.18 -9.74 7.18
CA ALA A 59 4.89 -9.09 7.40
C ALA A 59 4.83 -7.75 6.65
N LYS A 60 3.62 -7.27 6.36
CA LYS A 60 3.35 -6.04 5.59
C LYS A 60 4.25 -4.87 5.99
N GLU A 61 4.40 -4.66 7.29
CA GLU A 61 5.11 -3.53 7.90
C GLU A 61 6.63 -3.57 7.63
N HIS A 62 7.19 -4.76 7.37
CA HIS A 62 8.63 -4.97 7.17
C HIS A 62 9.02 -5.18 5.69
N ILE A 63 8.04 -5.24 4.78
CA ILE A 63 8.28 -5.49 3.35
C ILE A 63 9.18 -4.41 2.75
N LEU A 64 8.88 -3.13 3.00
CA LEU A 64 9.61 -2.02 2.40
C LEU A 64 11.02 -1.89 2.95
N GLU A 65 11.20 -2.11 4.26
CA GLU A 65 12.52 -2.12 4.88
C GLU A 65 13.38 -3.23 4.26
N PHE A 66 12.84 -4.43 4.12
CA PHE A 66 13.51 -5.52 3.42
C PHE A 66 13.91 -5.12 1.99
N LEU A 67 12.98 -4.57 1.19
CA LEU A 67 13.24 -4.20 -0.20
C LEU A 67 14.32 -3.11 -0.33
N LYS A 68 14.29 -2.09 0.53
CA LYS A 68 15.29 -1.03 0.56
C LYS A 68 16.70 -1.56 0.83
N ILE A 69 16.82 -2.56 1.70
CA ILE A 69 18.12 -3.11 2.04
C ILE A 69 18.59 -4.12 1.00
N ALA A 70 17.71 -5.02 0.55
CA ALA A 70 18.04 -6.03 -0.45
C ALA A 70 18.29 -5.44 -1.84
N TYR A 71 17.59 -4.34 -2.17
CA TYR A 71 17.61 -3.66 -3.47
C TYR A 71 17.73 -2.15 -3.28
N ASP A 72 18.94 -1.67 -2.99
CA ASP A 72 19.23 -0.24 -2.77
C ASP A 72 19.12 0.57 -4.08
N ILE A 73 17.94 1.10 -4.37
CA ILE A 73 17.69 2.03 -5.48
C ILE A 73 18.19 3.46 -5.21
N ASN A 74 18.63 3.74 -3.98
CA ASN A 74 19.18 5.02 -3.54
C ASN A 74 20.72 4.98 -3.49
N PHE A 75 21.38 4.01 -4.13
CA PHE A 75 22.83 3.78 -4.04
C PHE A 75 23.69 5.00 -4.42
N ASN A 76 23.16 5.91 -5.25
CA ASN A 76 23.83 7.12 -5.73
C ASN A 76 23.28 8.42 -5.10
N LEU A 77 22.46 8.32 -4.06
CA LEU A 77 22.02 9.48 -3.28
C LEU A 77 23.06 9.80 -2.21
N THR A 78 23.31 11.10 -1.99
CA THR A 78 24.11 11.56 -0.85
C THR A 78 23.38 11.23 0.46
N GLU A 79 24.09 11.30 1.59
CA GLU A 79 23.46 11.05 2.89
C GLU A 79 22.34 12.06 3.18
N GLU A 80 22.52 13.32 2.80
CA GLU A 80 21.50 14.37 2.93
C GLU A 80 20.26 14.04 2.10
N GLU A 81 20.43 13.63 0.85
CA GLU A 81 19.33 13.23 -0.03
C GLU A 81 18.62 11.95 0.46
N ARG A 82 19.35 11.02 1.07
CA ARG A 82 18.75 9.82 1.70
C ARG A 82 17.86 10.20 2.88
N ARG A 83 18.30 11.15 3.71
CA ARG A 83 17.50 11.69 4.81
C ARG A 83 16.28 12.42 4.26
N GLU A 84 16.45 13.27 3.25
CA GLU A 84 15.34 13.96 2.60
C GLU A 84 14.36 12.97 1.96
N SER A 85 14.84 11.92 1.30
CA SER A 85 13.99 10.87 0.72
C SER A 85 13.15 10.21 1.80
N THR A 86 13.72 9.95 2.97
CA THR A 86 12.98 9.39 4.11
C THR A 86 11.91 10.35 4.62
N LEU A 87 12.19 11.66 4.66
CA LEU A 87 11.21 12.67 5.05
C LEU A 87 10.03 12.75 4.08
N LEU A 88 10.28 12.66 2.77
CA LEU A 88 9.23 12.66 1.76
C LEU A 88 8.32 11.43 1.89
N GLU A 89 8.90 10.25 2.15
CA GLU A 89 8.14 9.04 2.42
C GLU A 89 7.27 9.18 3.69
N GLU A 90 7.83 9.76 4.75
CA GLU A 90 7.13 10.00 6.01
C GLU A 90 5.96 10.98 5.84
N ILE A 91 6.07 11.99 4.96
CA ILE A 91 4.94 12.87 4.61
C ILE A 91 3.77 12.05 4.05
N CYS A 92 4.05 11.09 3.17
CA CYS A 92 2.99 10.24 2.63
C CYS A 92 2.36 9.35 3.70
N VAL A 93 3.16 8.73 4.55
CA VAL A 93 2.70 7.81 5.62
C VAL A 93 1.94 8.55 6.72
N SER A 94 2.36 9.76 7.08
CA SER A 94 1.82 10.52 8.21
C SER A 94 0.74 11.54 7.85
N LYS A 95 0.63 11.96 6.58
CA LYS A 95 -0.34 12.97 6.14
C LYS A 95 -1.29 12.46 5.09
N ILE A 96 -0.77 11.95 3.98
CA ILE A 96 -1.60 11.52 2.84
C ILE A 96 -2.40 10.28 3.22
N HIS A 97 -1.74 9.19 3.58
CA HIS A 97 -2.39 7.92 3.87
C HIS A 97 -3.46 8.00 4.98
N PRO A 98 -3.23 8.63 6.15
CA PRO A 98 -4.26 8.77 7.16
C PRO A 98 -5.42 9.64 6.66
N GLY A 99 -5.15 10.60 5.78
CA GLY A 99 -6.15 11.45 5.18
C GLY A 99 -7.04 10.69 4.20
N THR A 100 -6.43 9.83 3.38
CA THR A 100 -7.11 8.88 2.50
C THR A 100 -7.99 7.93 3.31
N ILE A 101 -7.45 7.35 4.39
CA ILE A 101 -8.20 6.48 5.32
C ILE A 101 -9.38 7.25 5.93
N PHE A 102 -9.20 8.51 6.34
CA PHE A 102 -10.29 9.35 6.85
C PHE A 102 -11.42 9.46 5.83
N ALA A 103 -11.10 9.82 4.58
CA ALA A 103 -12.08 9.93 3.51
C ALA A 103 -12.80 8.59 3.25
N MET A 104 -12.05 7.50 3.21
CA MET A 104 -12.58 6.17 2.96
C MET A 104 -13.49 5.68 4.08
N TRP A 105 -13.11 5.82 5.35
CA TRP A 105 -13.82 5.17 6.46
C TRP A 105 -14.76 6.09 7.22
N ILE A 106 -14.38 7.35 7.37
CA ILE A 106 -15.07 8.30 8.25
C ILE A 106 -16.06 9.15 7.46
N ASP A 107 -15.62 9.75 6.35
CA ASP A 107 -16.43 10.70 5.57
C ASP A 107 -17.65 10.03 4.94
N GLU A 108 -18.82 10.61 5.13
CA GLU A 108 -20.09 10.00 4.71
C GLU A 108 -20.34 10.16 3.21
N SER A 109 -19.71 11.14 2.56
CA SER A 109 -19.83 11.37 1.11
C SER A 109 -19.09 10.32 0.26
N THR A 110 -18.15 9.58 0.82
CA THR A 110 -17.34 8.61 0.08
C THR A 110 -18.01 7.25 0.02
N SER A 111 -18.13 6.67 -1.19
CA SER A 111 -18.63 5.31 -1.39
C SER A 111 -17.86 4.28 -0.54
N LYS A 112 -18.59 3.40 0.14
CA LYS A 112 -18.02 2.32 0.96
C LYS A 112 -17.87 1.00 0.21
N GLY A 113 -17.87 1.05 -1.13
CA GLY A 113 -17.71 -0.11 -1.99
C GLY A 113 -16.44 -0.93 -1.72
N PHE A 114 -15.37 -0.30 -1.24
CA PHE A 114 -14.13 -0.98 -0.84
C PHE A 114 -14.32 -2.00 0.29
N TYR A 115 -15.41 -1.90 1.07
CA TYR A 115 -15.71 -2.81 2.18
C TYR A 115 -16.61 -4.00 1.75
N GLU A 116 -17.18 -3.99 0.54
CA GLU A 116 -18.05 -5.07 0.07
C GLU A 116 -17.25 -6.26 -0.49
N LYS A 117 -16.78 -7.12 0.42
CA LYS A 117 -15.70 -8.09 0.24
C LYS A 117 -15.97 -9.37 -0.56
N SER A 118 -17.20 -9.70 -0.95
CA SER A 118 -17.47 -11.01 -1.59
C SER A 118 -18.14 -10.87 -2.94
N LYS A 119 -17.56 -11.44 -3.99
CA LYS A 119 -18.21 -11.58 -5.30
C LYS A 119 -19.46 -12.48 -5.23
N SER A 120 -19.57 -13.35 -4.22
CA SER A 120 -20.72 -14.23 -4.03
C SER A 120 -21.90 -13.51 -3.39
N LYS A 121 -23.00 -13.36 -4.14
CA LYS A 121 -24.26 -12.75 -3.66
C LYS A 121 -24.83 -13.46 -2.43
N ILE A 122 -24.70 -14.77 -2.35
CA ILE A 122 -25.20 -15.60 -1.23
C ILE A 122 -24.41 -15.29 0.04
N TRP A 123 -23.07 -15.26 -0.06
CA TRP A 123 -22.21 -14.89 1.06
C TRP A 123 -22.42 -13.44 1.50
N LYS A 124 -22.58 -12.49 0.56
CA LYS A 124 -22.93 -11.10 0.88
C LYS A 124 -24.20 -11.02 1.72
N PHE A 125 -25.23 -11.81 1.37
CA PHE A 125 -26.49 -11.81 2.10
C PHE A 125 -26.35 -12.42 3.50
N LEU A 126 -25.76 -13.63 3.61
CA LEU A 126 -25.60 -14.34 4.88
C LEU A 126 -24.69 -13.59 5.86
N MET A 127 -23.62 -12.96 5.37
CA MET A 127 -22.67 -12.24 6.20
C MET A 127 -23.01 -10.77 6.41
N LYS A 128 -24.08 -10.24 5.82
CA LYS A 128 -24.46 -8.82 5.92
C LYS A 128 -24.49 -8.28 7.36
N PRO A 129 -25.11 -8.94 8.37
CA PRO A 129 -25.12 -8.42 9.74
C PRO A 129 -23.70 -8.42 10.36
N PHE A 130 -22.92 -9.47 10.13
CA PHE A 130 -21.53 -9.56 10.62
C PHE A 130 -20.62 -8.55 9.94
N ALA A 131 -20.77 -8.34 8.63
CA ALA A 131 -20.03 -7.34 7.88
C ALA A 131 -20.37 -5.93 8.39
N LYS A 132 -21.63 -5.62 8.68
CA LYS A 132 -22.02 -4.32 9.25
C LYS A 132 -21.42 -4.10 10.65
N LEU A 133 -21.43 -5.12 11.50
CA LEU A 133 -20.82 -5.05 12.83
C LEU A 133 -19.30 -4.88 12.74
N GLY A 134 -18.64 -5.70 11.91
CA GLY A 134 -17.21 -5.60 11.64
C GLY A 134 -16.83 -4.23 11.09
N PHE A 135 -17.63 -3.67 10.19
CA PHE A 135 -17.42 -2.31 9.66
C PHE A 135 -17.47 -1.28 10.78
N TRP A 136 -18.45 -1.39 11.69
CA TRP A 136 -18.61 -0.44 12.78
C TRP A 136 -17.44 -0.51 13.78
N VAL A 137 -16.99 -1.71 14.12
CA VAL A 137 -15.82 -1.92 14.99
C VAL A 137 -14.57 -1.35 14.33
N GLU A 138 -14.32 -1.67 13.06
CA GLU A 138 -13.15 -1.19 12.33
C GLU A 138 -13.18 0.34 12.16
N LYS A 139 -14.35 0.90 11.80
CA LYS A 139 -14.55 2.35 11.71
C LYS A 139 -14.25 3.05 13.03
N ARG A 140 -14.61 2.44 14.17
CA ARG A 140 -14.28 2.97 15.50
C ARG A 140 -12.77 2.95 15.76
N ASN A 141 -12.11 1.82 15.51
CA ASN A 141 -10.66 1.68 15.68
C ASN A 141 -9.90 2.70 14.81
N ILE A 142 -10.31 2.85 13.56
CA ILE A 142 -9.75 3.83 12.62
C ILE A 142 -10.00 5.26 13.11
N LYS A 143 -11.20 5.56 13.60
CA LYS A 143 -11.51 6.88 14.16
C LYS A 143 -10.59 7.22 15.34
N ASP A 144 -10.37 6.27 16.24
CA ASP A 144 -9.50 6.45 17.39
C ASP A 144 -8.03 6.60 16.94
N TYR A 145 -7.56 5.76 16.01
CA TYR A 145 -6.24 5.88 15.38
C TYR A 145 -6.01 7.27 14.76
N LEU A 146 -6.94 7.75 13.93
CA LEU A 146 -6.83 9.05 13.25
C LEU A 146 -6.86 10.22 14.26
N LYS A 147 -7.69 10.12 15.30
CA LYS A 147 -7.79 11.16 16.33
C LYS A 147 -6.54 11.23 17.19
N TYR A 148 -6.07 10.09 17.73
CA TYR A 148 -5.02 10.07 18.74
C TYR A 148 -3.60 10.07 18.16
N GLN A 149 -3.39 9.50 16.98
CA GLN A 149 -2.06 9.45 16.36
C GLN A 149 -1.83 10.58 15.36
N HIS A 150 -2.87 11.01 14.64
CA HIS A 150 -2.74 12.00 13.56
C HIS A 150 -3.43 13.33 13.84
N GLY A 151 -4.19 13.44 14.94
CA GLY A 151 -4.88 14.67 15.34
C GLY A 151 -6.11 15.01 14.49
N PHE A 152 -6.62 14.07 13.69
CA PHE A 152 -7.73 14.33 12.77
C PHE A 152 -9.06 14.34 13.53
N THR A 153 -9.50 15.54 13.87
CA THR A 153 -10.73 15.77 14.63
C THR A 153 -11.91 16.17 13.73
N SER A 154 -11.63 16.68 12.53
CA SER A 154 -12.65 17.13 11.58
C SER A 154 -12.26 16.83 10.12
N LYS A 155 -13.27 16.83 9.24
CA LYS A 155 -13.10 16.69 7.78
C LYS A 155 -12.18 17.78 7.22
N THR A 156 -12.37 19.03 7.65
CA THR A 156 -11.55 20.17 7.21
C THR A 156 -10.09 20.02 7.60
N ASN A 157 -9.82 19.54 8.82
CA ASN A 157 -8.45 19.33 9.31
C ASN A 157 -7.73 18.21 8.54
N ALA A 158 -8.39 17.07 8.33
CA ALA A 158 -7.81 15.96 7.57
C ALA A 158 -7.45 16.40 6.14
N PHE A 159 -8.37 17.11 5.48
CA PHE A 159 -8.19 17.55 4.10
C PHE A 159 -7.21 18.71 3.93
N SER A 160 -7.10 19.61 4.91
CA SER A 160 -6.04 20.62 4.89
C SER A 160 -4.66 19.98 5.00
N HIS A 161 -4.49 18.93 5.80
CA HIS A 161 -3.21 18.22 5.91
C HIS A 161 -2.82 17.53 4.60
N ILE A 162 -3.77 16.89 3.92
CA ILE A 162 -3.48 16.28 2.62
C ILE A 162 -3.13 17.36 1.58
N HIS A 163 -3.89 18.46 1.53
CA HIS A 163 -3.62 19.54 0.59
C HIS A 163 -2.22 20.14 0.79
N GLN A 164 -1.83 20.39 2.04
CA GLN A 164 -0.48 20.84 2.39
C GLN A 164 0.58 19.82 1.99
N ALA A 165 0.33 18.52 2.17
CA ALA A 165 1.24 17.48 1.71
C ALA A 165 1.40 17.49 0.19
N HIS A 166 0.30 17.61 -0.57
CA HIS A 166 0.35 17.79 -2.02
C HIS A 166 1.13 19.03 -2.43
N GLN A 167 0.91 20.16 -1.76
CA GLN A 167 1.65 21.38 -2.00
C GLN A 167 3.15 21.18 -1.79
N LEU A 168 3.56 20.63 -0.64
CA LEU A 168 4.97 20.37 -0.32
C LEU A 168 5.63 19.42 -1.34
N LEU A 169 4.93 18.35 -1.72
CA LEU A 169 5.42 17.41 -2.73
C LEU A 169 5.53 18.08 -4.10
N SER A 170 4.56 18.93 -4.47
CA SER A 170 4.56 19.67 -5.73
C SER A 170 5.70 20.68 -5.77
N GLU A 171 5.90 21.46 -4.71
CA GLU A 171 7.01 22.41 -4.57
C GLU A 171 8.36 21.71 -4.63
N LYS A 172 8.50 20.58 -3.94
CA LYS A 172 9.73 19.78 -3.95
C LYS A 172 10.04 19.19 -5.32
N LEU A 173 9.02 18.66 -6.02
CA LEU A 173 9.18 18.12 -7.36
C LEU A 173 9.52 19.21 -8.37
N GLY A 174 8.90 20.39 -8.23
CA GLY A 174 9.05 21.51 -9.16
C GLY A 174 8.79 21.08 -10.60
N ASN A 175 9.77 21.34 -11.47
CA ASN A 175 9.76 20.97 -12.89
C ASN A 175 10.53 19.68 -13.20
N GLN A 176 10.99 18.95 -12.17
CA GLN A 176 11.77 17.74 -12.36
C GLN A 176 10.89 16.55 -12.76
N ALA A 177 11.48 15.57 -13.43
CA ALA A 177 10.80 14.32 -13.76
C ALA A 177 10.57 13.47 -12.50
N PHE A 178 11.55 13.47 -11.58
CA PHE A 178 11.62 12.70 -10.33
C PHE A 178 12.20 13.55 -9.20
N PHE A 179 11.95 13.19 -7.94
CA PHE A 179 12.26 14.01 -6.75
C PHE A 179 13.76 14.23 -6.47
N PHE A 180 14.63 13.36 -7.00
CA PHE A 180 16.09 13.42 -6.80
C PHE A 180 16.84 13.44 -8.14
N GLN A 181 16.31 14.17 -9.11
CA GLN A 181 16.95 14.34 -10.41
C GLN A 181 18.05 15.41 -10.32
N THR A 182 19.27 15.07 -10.76
CA THR A 182 20.36 16.03 -10.96
C THR A 182 20.94 15.89 -12.36
N MET A 183 21.62 16.92 -12.86
CA MET A 183 22.20 16.91 -14.23
C MET A 183 23.11 15.69 -14.48
N ASP A 184 23.85 15.25 -13.46
CA ASP A 184 24.80 14.13 -13.57
C ASP A 184 24.21 12.75 -13.23
N ARG A 185 22.90 12.67 -12.94
CA ARG A 185 22.25 11.40 -12.60
C ARG A 185 21.18 11.04 -13.61
N ALA A 186 21.15 9.76 -13.96
CA ALA A 186 20.07 9.20 -14.75
C ALA A 186 18.71 9.57 -14.13
N ASN A 187 17.79 10.01 -15.00
CA ASN A 187 16.38 10.25 -14.69
C ASN A 187 15.73 8.92 -14.27
N PHE A 188 15.90 8.54 -13.01
CA PHE A 188 15.48 7.24 -12.52
C PHE A 188 14.76 7.38 -11.17
N PRO A 189 13.60 6.74 -11.01
CA PRO A 189 12.84 6.78 -9.76
C PRO A 189 13.64 6.25 -8.56
N ARG A 190 13.57 6.96 -7.44
CA ARG A 190 14.13 6.56 -6.15
C ARG A 190 13.03 6.06 -5.21
N SER A 191 13.42 5.64 -4.02
CA SER A 191 12.48 5.10 -3.02
C SER A 191 11.34 6.07 -2.66
N ALA A 192 11.63 7.37 -2.53
CA ALA A 192 10.61 8.39 -2.35
C ALA A 192 9.63 8.42 -3.52
N ASP A 193 10.11 8.43 -4.77
CA ASP A 193 9.24 8.43 -5.95
C ASP A 193 8.27 7.23 -5.93
N ILE A 194 8.76 6.04 -5.57
CA ILE A 194 7.93 4.84 -5.47
C ILE A 194 6.85 4.99 -4.39
N THR A 195 7.25 5.47 -3.20
CA THR A 195 6.34 5.62 -2.06
C THR A 195 5.28 6.67 -2.35
N ILE A 196 5.67 7.83 -2.86
CA ILE A 196 4.78 8.93 -3.24
C ILE A 196 3.81 8.46 -4.31
N TYR A 197 4.30 7.78 -5.36
CA TYR A 197 3.46 7.24 -6.41
C TYR A 197 2.40 6.27 -5.87
N ALA A 198 2.77 5.37 -4.97
CA ALA A 198 1.83 4.39 -4.41
C ALA A 198 0.73 5.06 -3.57
N TYR A 199 1.06 6.06 -2.74
CA TYR A 199 0.05 6.74 -1.93
C TYR A 199 -0.83 7.70 -2.75
N LEU A 200 -0.28 8.42 -3.73
CA LEU A 200 -1.11 9.23 -4.63
C LEU A 200 -2.03 8.35 -5.50
N LEU A 201 -1.55 7.16 -5.89
CA LEU A 201 -2.39 6.20 -6.61
C LEU A 201 -3.49 5.62 -5.72
N GLU A 202 -3.25 5.41 -4.42
CA GLU A 202 -4.28 5.03 -3.44
C GLU A 202 -5.43 6.03 -3.43
N GLU A 203 -5.11 7.32 -3.32
CA GLU A 203 -6.10 8.39 -3.35
C GLU A 203 -6.89 8.40 -4.65
N ILE A 204 -6.20 8.29 -5.78
CA ILE A 204 -6.87 8.29 -7.08
C ILE A 204 -7.80 7.08 -7.20
N ILE A 205 -7.37 5.88 -6.79
CA ILE A 205 -8.22 4.68 -6.88
C ILE A 205 -9.46 4.83 -6.01
N TYR A 206 -9.30 5.19 -4.74
CA TYR A 206 -10.40 5.19 -3.79
C TYR A 206 -11.24 6.46 -3.80
N LEU A 207 -10.67 7.58 -4.23
CA LEU A 207 -11.23 8.92 -4.07
C LEU A 207 -11.24 9.72 -5.38
N HIS A 208 -11.14 9.10 -6.56
CA HIS A 208 -11.20 9.80 -7.87
C HIS A 208 -12.42 10.70 -8.07
N SER A 209 -13.54 10.42 -7.40
CA SER A 209 -14.78 11.22 -7.47
C SER A 209 -14.95 12.14 -6.26
N HIS A 210 -13.99 12.15 -5.35
CA HIS A 210 -14.05 12.93 -4.13
C HIS A 210 -13.50 14.36 -4.38
N PRO A 211 -14.27 15.43 -4.15
CA PRO A 211 -13.88 16.80 -4.51
C PRO A 211 -12.52 17.22 -3.97
N HIS A 212 -12.19 16.79 -2.75
CA HIS A 212 -10.89 17.11 -2.14
C HIS A 212 -9.70 16.57 -2.94
N VAL A 213 -9.77 15.33 -3.44
CA VAL A 213 -8.67 14.73 -4.22
C VAL A 213 -8.62 15.33 -5.62
N THR A 214 -9.79 15.50 -6.26
CA THR A 214 -9.85 16.11 -7.59
C THR A 214 -9.35 17.54 -7.57
N ASP A 215 -9.85 18.37 -6.66
CA ASP A 215 -9.52 19.80 -6.60
C ASP A 215 -8.06 20.00 -6.14
N SER A 216 -7.61 19.21 -5.16
CA SER A 216 -6.23 19.31 -4.68
C SER A 216 -5.23 18.86 -5.73
N LEU A 217 -5.41 17.70 -6.38
CA LEU A 217 -4.44 17.23 -7.39
C LEU A 217 -4.48 18.07 -8.67
N ASN A 218 -5.66 18.56 -9.07
CA ASN A 218 -5.78 19.49 -10.20
C ASN A 218 -5.07 20.83 -9.95
N SER A 219 -4.90 21.23 -8.69
CA SER A 219 -4.10 22.40 -8.31
C SER A 219 -2.59 22.20 -8.50
N PHE A 220 -2.12 20.95 -8.64
CA PHE A 220 -0.70 20.57 -8.74
C PHE A 220 -0.43 19.69 -9.97
N PRO A 221 -0.48 20.25 -11.20
CA PRO A 221 -0.37 19.48 -12.45
C PRO A 221 0.96 18.73 -12.61
N ASN A 222 2.05 19.22 -12.00
CA ASN A 222 3.34 18.54 -12.00
C ASN A 222 3.30 17.17 -11.29
N LEU A 223 2.52 17.03 -10.20
CA LEU A 223 2.30 15.75 -9.53
C LEU A 223 1.51 14.77 -10.39
N LEU A 224 0.48 15.26 -11.09
CA LEU A 224 -0.27 14.45 -12.06
C LEU A 224 0.63 13.96 -13.20
N ASN A 225 1.49 14.83 -13.72
CA ASN A 225 2.46 14.47 -14.75
C ASN A 225 3.49 13.45 -14.23
N PHE A 226 3.96 13.61 -12.98
CA PHE A 226 4.80 12.61 -12.31
C PHE A 226 4.13 11.24 -12.24
N MET A 227 2.86 11.18 -11.84
CA MET A 227 2.12 9.92 -11.79
C MET A 227 1.95 9.27 -13.17
N LYS A 228 1.69 10.06 -14.21
CA LYS A 228 1.62 9.58 -15.60
C LYS A 228 2.97 8.98 -16.04
N ARG A 229 4.07 9.66 -15.75
CA ARG A 229 5.43 9.15 -16.03
C ARG A 229 5.68 7.83 -15.31
N MET A 230 5.43 7.76 -14.00
CA MET A 230 5.61 6.53 -13.21
C MET A 230 4.79 5.36 -13.78
N LYS A 231 3.52 5.60 -14.15
CA LYS A 231 2.69 4.59 -14.81
C LYS A 231 3.30 4.10 -16.12
N ASN A 232 3.74 5.01 -16.99
CA ASN A 232 4.34 4.66 -18.28
C ASN A 232 5.61 3.83 -18.11
N LEU A 233 6.47 4.20 -17.15
CA LEU A 233 7.66 3.43 -16.83
C LEU A 233 7.33 1.99 -16.38
N LEU A 234 6.30 1.82 -15.56
CA LEU A 234 5.88 0.50 -15.10
C LEU A 234 5.30 -0.35 -16.24
N SER A 235 4.54 0.25 -17.17
CA SER A 235 4.03 -0.49 -18.34
C SER A 235 5.12 -0.95 -19.29
N ILE A 236 6.16 -0.13 -19.51
CA ILE A 236 7.31 -0.49 -20.35
C ILE A 236 8.08 -1.67 -19.73
N ASN A 237 8.29 -1.62 -18.41
CA ASN A 237 9.08 -2.63 -17.69
C ASN A 237 8.31 -3.94 -17.39
N ASN A 238 6.99 -3.98 -17.53
CA ASN A 238 6.16 -5.16 -17.29
C ASN A 238 5.01 -5.31 -18.31
N PRO A 239 5.30 -5.54 -19.61
CA PRO A 239 4.28 -5.57 -20.65
C PRO A 239 3.29 -6.74 -20.52
N LYS A 240 3.63 -7.78 -19.73
CA LYS A 240 2.82 -9.00 -19.57
C LYS A 240 1.87 -8.98 -18.37
N LYS A 241 1.96 -7.98 -17.50
CA LYS A 241 1.01 -7.79 -16.39
C LYS A 241 0.29 -6.49 -16.64
N GLU A 242 -0.90 -6.57 -17.20
CA GLU A 242 -1.85 -5.45 -17.14
C GLU A 242 -1.94 -5.02 -15.68
N ILE A 243 -1.40 -3.84 -15.38
CA ILE A 243 -1.75 -3.15 -14.14
C ILE A 243 -3.28 -3.05 -14.20
N PRO A 244 -4.02 -3.54 -13.17
CA PRO A 244 -5.49 -3.57 -13.20
C PRO A 244 -6.01 -2.27 -13.77
N GLU A 245 -6.96 -2.31 -14.72
CA GLU A 245 -7.44 -1.15 -15.51
C GLU A 245 -7.74 0.10 -14.66
N TYR A 246 -6.71 0.86 -14.31
CA TYR A 246 -6.81 2.21 -13.77
C TYR A 246 -6.83 3.23 -14.92
N SER A 247 -6.86 2.76 -16.17
CA SER A 247 -7.01 3.57 -17.39
C SER A 247 -8.22 4.49 -17.31
N LEU A 248 -9.36 4.00 -16.79
CA LEU A 248 -10.56 4.79 -16.52
C LEU A 248 -10.30 5.90 -15.50
N VAL A 249 -9.53 5.62 -14.45
CA VAL A 249 -9.26 6.57 -13.37
C VAL A 249 -8.33 7.69 -13.84
N TYR A 250 -7.32 7.36 -14.66
CA TYR A 250 -6.50 8.38 -15.33
C TYR A 250 -7.27 9.14 -16.43
N GLY A 251 -8.29 8.52 -17.03
CA GLY A 251 -9.22 9.14 -17.99
C GLY A 251 -9.88 10.42 -17.45
N TYR A 252 -10.17 10.47 -16.15
CA TYR A 252 -10.74 11.65 -15.50
C TYR A 252 -9.78 12.85 -15.40
N PHE A 253 -8.47 12.63 -15.56
CA PHE A 253 -7.43 13.68 -15.50
C PHE A 253 -6.84 14.02 -16.88
N LEU A 254 -7.50 13.59 -17.96
CA LEU A 254 -7.05 13.73 -19.35
C LEU A 254 -7.83 14.78 -20.16
N HIS A 255 -7.97 15.98 -19.60
CA HIS A 255 -7.94 17.19 -20.44
C HIS A 255 -6.54 17.81 -20.31
N PRO A 256 -5.57 17.39 -21.12
CA PRO A 256 -4.23 17.97 -21.08
C PRO A 256 -4.26 19.42 -21.59
N PRO A 257 -3.43 20.34 -21.06
CA PRO A 257 -2.91 21.42 -21.90
C PRO A 257 -2.08 20.77 -23.02
N SER A 258 -2.35 21.19 -24.25
CA SER A 258 -2.07 20.49 -25.51
C SER A 258 -0.61 20.40 -25.95
N ASN A 259 0.37 20.40 -25.06
CA ASN A 259 1.79 20.37 -25.42
C ASN A 259 2.57 19.49 -24.42
N GLU A 260 2.89 18.24 -24.77
CA GLU A 260 4.08 17.47 -24.33
C GLU A 260 3.90 15.96 -24.63
N ASP A 261 3.97 15.60 -25.92
CA ASP A 261 4.11 14.21 -26.37
C ASP A 261 5.61 13.85 -26.52
N GLN A 262 6.35 13.78 -25.41
CA GLN A 262 7.67 13.14 -25.42
C GLN A 262 7.62 11.84 -24.62
N GLU A 263 7.66 10.74 -25.35
CA GLU A 263 7.71 9.38 -24.82
C GLU A 263 9.06 9.18 -24.11
N TYR A 264 9.03 9.14 -22.77
CA TYR A 264 10.22 9.05 -21.94
C TYR A 264 10.63 7.59 -21.69
N TYR A 265 11.85 7.23 -22.12
CA TYR A 265 12.47 5.92 -21.87
C TYR A 265 13.60 6.06 -20.84
N PRO A 266 13.58 5.33 -19.71
CA PRO A 266 14.67 5.40 -18.75
C PRO A 266 15.89 4.65 -19.30
N PRO A 267 17.13 5.12 -19.03
CA PRO A 267 18.33 4.35 -19.37
C PRO A 267 18.38 3.06 -18.54
N ALA A 268 18.83 1.96 -19.14
CA ALA A 268 19.04 0.69 -18.44
C ALA A 268 20.11 0.86 -17.36
N ILE A 269 19.74 0.76 -16.08
CA ILE A 269 20.69 0.83 -14.97
C ILE A 269 21.11 -0.59 -14.59
N ALA A 270 22.41 -0.88 -14.72
CA ALA A 270 22.99 -2.08 -14.14
C ALA A 270 23.04 -1.94 -12.62
N ILE A 271 22.06 -2.51 -11.92
CA ILE A 271 22.07 -2.58 -10.46
C ILE A 271 23.13 -3.60 -10.06
N LYS A 272 24.11 -3.16 -9.26
CA LYS A 272 25.08 -4.10 -8.68
C LYS A 272 24.34 -4.98 -7.66
N PRO A 273 24.40 -6.31 -7.77
CA PRO A 273 23.88 -7.18 -6.73
C PRO A 273 24.54 -6.83 -5.40
N TYR A 274 23.72 -6.67 -4.36
CA TYR A 274 24.16 -6.27 -3.02
C TYR A 274 25.12 -7.31 -2.43
N GLN A 275 26.18 -6.88 -1.74
CA GLN A 275 27.18 -7.80 -1.15
C GLN A 275 26.59 -8.57 0.03
N GLU A 276 26.77 -9.90 0.05
CA GLU A 276 26.20 -10.85 1.03
C GLU A 276 26.46 -10.52 2.51
N ASN A 277 27.52 -9.76 2.82
CA ASN A 277 27.99 -9.57 4.20
C ASN A 277 27.05 -8.78 5.13
N ASN A 278 26.11 -7.99 4.59
CA ASN A 278 25.15 -7.24 5.40
C ASN A 278 23.86 -8.03 5.71
N TRP A 279 23.60 -9.14 5.01
CA TRP A 279 22.41 -9.96 5.20
C TRP A 279 22.37 -10.63 6.59
N GLU A 280 23.52 -11.07 7.08
CA GLU A 280 23.65 -11.66 8.41
C GLU A 280 23.25 -10.67 9.52
N GLN A 281 23.66 -9.39 9.43
CA GLN A 281 23.34 -8.38 10.44
C GLN A 281 21.84 -8.09 10.55
N ILE A 282 21.11 -8.17 9.44
CA ILE A 282 19.66 -7.92 9.37
C ILE A 282 18.88 -9.14 9.83
N LYS A 283 19.35 -10.35 9.48
CA LYS A 283 18.81 -11.60 10.00
C LYS A 283 18.87 -11.60 11.53
N TYR A 284 19.95 -11.11 12.14
CA TYR A 284 20.04 -10.95 13.60
C TYR A 284 19.09 -9.88 14.17
N LYS A 285 18.87 -8.75 13.47
CA LYS A 285 17.92 -7.71 13.92
C LYS A 285 16.45 -8.15 13.81
N LEU A 286 16.09 -8.90 12.77
CA LEU A 286 14.73 -9.43 12.56
C LEU A 286 14.47 -10.74 13.32
N GLN A 287 15.51 -11.52 13.66
CA GLN A 287 15.42 -12.66 14.57
C GLN A 287 15.45 -12.25 16.05
N GLY A 288 15.67 -10.97 16.34
CA GLY A 288 15.48 -10.37 17.65
C GLY A 288 14.01 -10.34 18.05
N GLN A 289 13.56 -11.41 18.70
CA GLN A 289 12.22 -11.63 19.27
C GLN A 289 11.12 -12.02 18.26
N THR A 290 11.25 -13.19 17.63
CA THR A 290 10.11 -14.10 17.77
C THR A 290 10.17 -14.62 19.21
N PRO A 291 9.21 -14.29 20.10
CA PRO A 291 9.12 -15.04 21.33
C PRO A 291 9.03 -16.50 20.89
N THR A 292 9.91 -17.34 21.41
CA THR A 292 9.75 -18.78 21.35
C THR A 292 8.51 -19.13 22.18
N LEU A 293 7.34 -18.78 21.66
CA LEU A 293 6.06 -19.32 22.07
C LEU A 293 6.08 -20.76 21.58
N LYS A 294 6.77 -21.60 22.35
CA LYS A 294 6.46 -23.03 22.48
C LYS A 294 5.07 -23.19 23.11
N ALA A 295 4.06 -22.44 22.66
CA ALA A 295 2.72 -22.98 22.69
C ALA A 295 2.69 -23.96 21.52
N SER A 296 2.57 -25.24 21.82
CA SER A 296 2.46 -26.27 20.79
C SER A 296 1.40 -25.82 19.77
N VAL A 297 1.62 -26.08 18.50
CA VAL A 297 0.60 -25.82 17.45
C VAL A 297 -0.73 -26.48 17.84
N GLU A 298 -0.68 -27.55 18.65
CA GLU A 298 -1.84 -28.18 19.28
C GLU A 298 -2.57 -27.26 20.27
N ASP A 299 -1.90 -26.45 21.09
CA ASP A 299 -2.54 -25.54 22.05
C ASP A 299 -3.24 -24.37 21.37
N ALA A 300 -2.63 -23.80 20.32
CA ALA A 300 -3.27 -22.74 19.53
C ALA A 300 -4.50 -23.27 18.77
N THR A 301 -4.39 -24.50 18.25
CA THR A 301 -5.50 -25.17 17.56
C THR A 301 -6.61 -25.56 18.54
N ARG A 302 -6.28 -26.08 19.73
CA ARG A 302 -7.24 -26.40 20.80
C ARG A 302 -7.96 -25.16 21.31
N ARG A 303 -7.24 -24.04 21.53
CA ARG A 303 -7.87 -22.76 21.92
C ARG A 303 -8.79 -22.24 20.82
N ARG A 304 -8.43 -22.37 19.55
CA ARG A 304 -9.31 -21.99 18.43
C ARG A 304 -10.55 -22.86 18.35
N ILE A 305 -10.41 -24.19 18.45
CA ILE A 305 -11.55 -25.14 18.48
C ILE A 305 -12.45 -24.83 19.67
N TYR A 306 -11.89 -24.52 20.84
CA TYR A 306 -12.67 -24.14 22.02
C TYR A 306 -13.44 -22.83 21.81
N VAL A 307 -12.81 -21.79 21.26
CA VAL A 307 -13.47 -20.51 21.02
C VAL A 307 -14.57 -20.63 19.95
N THR A 308 -14.33 -21.38 18.86
CA THR A 308 -15.35 -21.59 17.82
C THR A 308 -16.50 -22.46 18.31
N SER A 309 -16.25 -23.49 19.11
CA SER A 309 -17.31 -24.33 19.69
C SER A 309 -18.15 -23.60 20.74
N VAL A 310 -17.54 -22.80 21.62
CA VAL A 310 -18.28 -21.95 22.58
C VAL A 310 -19.12 -20.91 21.83
N SER A 311 -18.57 -20.30 20.77
CA SER A 311 -19.29 -19.32 19.94
C SER A 311 -20.47 -19.97 19.20
N ALA A 312 -20.30 -21.19 18.68
CA ALA A 312 -21.37 -21.93 18.01
C ALA A 312 -22.50 -22.34 18.98
N ILE A 313 -22.16 -22.73 20.22
CA ILE A 313 -23.15 -23.06 21.26
C ILE A 313 -23.93 -21.81 21.68
N LEU A 314 -23.24 -20.69 21.93
CA LEU A 314 -23.92 -19.42 22.24
C LEU A 314 -24.82 -18.97 21.10
N PHE A 315 -24.39 -19.17 19.86
CA PHE A 315 -25.19 -18.88 18.67
C PHE A 315 -26.44 -19.76 18.60
N LEU A 316 -26.32 -21.07 18.84
CA LEU A 316 -27.45 -21.99 18.89
C LEU A 316 -28.46 -21.57 19.97
N PHE A 317 -27.98 -21.18 21.15
CA PHE A 317 -28.82 -20.70 22.24
C PHE A 317 -29.58 -19.41 21.88
N ILE A 318 -28.90 -18.44 21.26
CA ILE A 318 -29.52 -17.20 20.79
C ILE A 318 -30.57 -17.52 19.72
N TYR A 319 -30.22 -18.34 18.73
CA TYR A 319 -31.11 -18.73 17.64
C TYR A 319 -32.37 -19.44 18.16
N LEU A 320 -32.22 -20.43 19.05
CA LEU A 320 -33.34 -21.15 19.66
C LEU A 320 -34.22 -20.26 20.56
N ARG A 321 -33.64 -19.22 21.19
CA ARG A 321 -34.39 -18.25 21.99
C ARG A 321 -35.26 -17.34 21.13
N PHE A 322 -34.79 -16.96 19.94
CA PHE A 322 -35.52 -16.06 19.06
C PHE A 322 -36.56 -16.75 18.16
N ASN A 323 -36.45 -18.07 17.93
CA ASN A 323 -37.39 -18.85 17.10
C ASN A 323 -38.51 -19.56 17.89
N LYS A 324 -38.74 -19.19 19.15
CA LYS A 324 -39.83 -19.74 19.99
C LYS A 324 -41.10 -18.87 20.06
N HIS A 325 -41.19 -17.89 19.19
CA HIS A 325 -42.40 -17.10 18.91
C HIS A 325 -42.67 -17.17 17.41
#